data_AF-A0A7C3XI44-F1
#
_entry.id   AF-A0A7C3XI44-F1
#
_cell.length_a   1.000
_cell.length_b   1.000
_cell.length_c   1.000
_cell.angle_alpha   90.00
_cell.angle_beta   90.00
_cell.angle_gamma   90.00
#
_symmetry.space_group_name_H-M   'P 1'
#
loop_
_entity.id
_entity.type
_entity.pdbx_description
1 polymer ?
#
loop_
_entity_poly.entity_id
_entity_poly.type
_entity_poly.pdbx_seq_one_letter_code
_entity_poly.pdbx_strand_id
1 'polypeptide(L)' 'MNEEQKKDPKFAKFHGIDREKFQWNPVIDESKCIGCGMCVTSCSRGVYKYDYEG' A
#
# COMPACT_ATOMS: atom_id res chain seq x y z
N MET A 1 9.89 4.48 8.07
CA MET A 1 9.78 3.37 7.10
C MET A 1 11.14 2.70 7.05
N ASN A 2 11.31 1.62 7.81
CA ASN A 2 12.62 1.06 8.15
C ASN A 2 13.35 0.51 6.92
N GLU A 3 14.65 0.74 6.90
CA GLU A 3 15.61 0.58 5.80
C GLU A 3 15.89 -0.86 5.33
N GLU A 4 15.07 -1.87 5.62
CA GLU A 4 15.50 -3.28 5.44
C GLU A 4 14.52 -4.21 4.74
N GLN A 5 13.55 -3.69 3.98
CA GLN A 5 12.89 -4.52 2.97
C GLN A 5 13.75 -4.59 1.70
N LYS A 6 14.77 -5.47 1.69
CA LYS A 6 15.49 -5.82 0.45
C LYS A 6 14.47 -6.30 -0.58
N LYS A 7 14.08 -5.41 -1.50
CA LYS A 7 13.12 -5.72 -2.56
C LYS A 7 13.72 -6.82 -3.42
N ASP A 8 13.08 -7.98 -3.44
CA ASP A 8 13.51 -9.09 -4.30
C ASP A 8 13.67 -8.56 -5.74
N PRO A 9 14.83 -8.79 -6.39
CA PRO A 9 15.13 -8.26 -7.73
C PRO A 9 14.08 -8.66 -8.77
N LYS A 10 13.32 -9.75 -8.54
CA LYS A 10 12.17 -10.15 -9.36
C LYS A 10 11.08 -9.08 -9.42
N PHE A 11 10.94 -8.24 -8.39
CA PHE A 11 9.91 -7.20 -8.28
C PHE A 11 10.44 -5.78 -8.45
N ALA A 12 11.69 -5.62 -8.89
CA ALA A 12 12.33 -4.31 -9.07
C ALA A 12 11.68 -3.48 -10.19
N LYS A 13 11.14 -4.14 -11.23
CA LYS A 13 10.47 -3.48 -12.36
C LYS A 13 8.99 -3.82 -12.43
N PHE A 14 8.16 -2.81 -12.65
CA PHE A 14 6.74 -2.94 -12.91
C PHE A 14 6.42 -2.31 -14.27
N HIS A 15 5.98 -3.12 -15.24
CA HIS A 15 5.73 -2.68 -16.62
C HIS A 15 6.89 -1.88 -17.25
N GLY A 16 8.14 -2.32 -17.02
CA GLY A 16 9.34 -1.65 -17.54
C GLY A 16 9.77 -0.40 -16.77
N ILE A 17 9.03 -0.01 -15.74
CA ILE A 17 9.34 1.14 -14.88
C ILE A 17 9.95 0.63 -13.57
N ASP A 18 11.01 1.29 -13.10
CA ASP A 18 11.62 0.96 -11.81
C ASP A 18 10.66 1.29 -10.66
N ARG A 19 10.39 0.29 -9.81
CA ARG A 19 9.37 0.36 -8.78
C ARG A 19 9.73 1.32 -7.64
N GLU A 20 10.97 1.78 -7.59
CA GLU A 20 11.48 2.76 -6.62
C GLU A 20 11.20 4.21 -7.04
N LYS A 21 10.92 4.45 -8.32
CA LYS A 21 10.72 5.81 -8.84
C LYS A 21 9.43 6.47 -8.34
N PHE A 22 8.44 5.68 -7.93
CA PHE A 22 7.12 6.15 -7.52
C PHE A 22 6.65 5.44 -6.24
N GLN A 23 5.84 6.12 -5.43
CA GLN A 23 5.15 5.52 -4.31
C GLN A 23 3.91 4.77 -4.80
N TRP A 24 4.07 3.47 -5.07
CA TRP A 24 3.00 2.63 -5.63
C TRP A 24 1.96 2.18 -4.61
N ASN A 25 2.29 2.20 -3.31
CA ASN A 25 1.34 1.85 -2.28
C ASN A 25 0.28 2.95 -2.18
N PRO A 26 -1.01 2.59 -2.15
CA PRO A 26 -2.03 3.56 -1.82
C PRO A 26 -1.75 4.11 -0.41
N VAL A 27 -2.15 5.34 -0.14
CA VAL A 27 -2.08 5.96 1.20
C VAL A 27 -3.44 6.53 1.54
N ILE A 28 -3.90 6.30 2.77
CA ILE A 28 -5.14 6.89 3.30
C ILE A 28 -4.77 8.24 3.91
N ASP A 29 -5.49 9.28 3.49
CA ASP A 29 -5.47 10.58 4.14
C ASP A 29 -6.52 10.59 5.24
N GLU A 30 -6.08 10.40 6.49
CA GLU A 30 -6.96 10.32 7.67
C GLU A 30 -7.84 11.56 7.84
N SER A 31 -7.41 12.74 7.37
CA SER A 31 -8.21 13.97 7.45
C SER A 31 -9.47 13.94 6.57
N LYS A 32 -9.48 13.08 5.55
CA LYS A 32 -10.59 12.89 4.61
C LYS A 32 -11.30 11.55 4.78
N CYS A 33 -10.74 10.65 5.58
CA CYS A 33 -11.29 9.34 5.80
C CYS A 33 -12.57 9.44 6.61
N ILE A 34 -13.66 8.85 6.11
CA ILE A 34 -14.95 8.80 6.82
C ILE A 34 -15.25 7.41 7.41
N GLY A 35 -14.28 6.50 7.39
CA GLY A 35 -14.43 5.15 7.95
C GLY A 35 -15.33 4.18 7.16
N CYS A 36 -15.68 4.50 5.90
CA CYS A 36 -16.64 3.71 5.11
C CYS A 36 -16.22 2.26 4.75
N GLY A 37 -14.93 1.93 4.84
CA GLY A 37 -14.44 0.56 4.64
C GLY A 37 -14.28 0.09 3.21
N MET A 38 -14.62 0.91 2.22
CA MET A 38 -14.46 0.53 0.81
C MET A 38 -13.02 0.18 0.45
N CYS A 39 -12.03 0.83 1.05
CA CYS A 39 -10.61 0.53 0.83
C CYS A 39 -10.23 -0.90 1.29
N VAL A 40 -10.87 -1.39 2.35
CA VAL A 40 -10.65 -2.75 2.89
C VAL A 40 -11.42 -3.79 2.06
N THR A 41 -12.67 -3.52 1.70
CA THR A 41 -13.55 -4.50 1.04
C THR A 41 -13.33 -4.61 -0.47
N SER A 42 -12.92 -3.54 -1.14
CA SER A 42 -12.72 -3.55 -2.60
C SER A 42 -11.41 -4.20 -3.04
N CYS A 43 -10.38 -4.16 -2.19
CA CYS A 43 -9.06 -4.63 -2.57
C CYS A 43 -8.90 -6.13 -2.27
N SER A 44 -9.01 -6.97 -3.31
CA SER A 44 -8.80 -8.42 -3.20
C SER A 44 -7.41 -8.82 -2.69
N ARG A 45 -6.43 -7.92 -2.76
CA ARG A 45 -5.06 -8.15 -2.26
C ARG A 45 -4.91 -7.85 -0.76
N GLY A 46 -5.96 -7.35 -0.09
CA GLY A 46 -5.95 -7.09 1.35
C GLY A 46 -4.87 -6.09 1.78
N VAL A 47 -4.62 -5.08 0.95
CA VAL A 47 -3.58 -4.06 1.21
C VAL A 47 -3.88 -3.26 2.48
N TYR A 48 -5.17 -2.97 2.71
CA TYR A 48 -5.63 -2.31 3.93
C TYR A 48 -6.43 -3.26 4.80
N LYS A 49 -6.37 -3.00 6.11
CA LYS A 49 -7.16 -3.66 7.14
C LYS A 49 -7.62 -2.61 8.14
N TYR A 50 -8.76 -2.87 8.76
CA TYR A 50 -9.15 -2.10 9.93
C TYR A 50 -8.23 -2.46 11.09
N ASP A 51 -7.76 -1.43 11.77
CA ASP A 51 -7.14 -1.56 13.07
C ASP A 51 -8.25 -1.49 14.12
N TYR A 52 -8.52 -2.61 14.77
CA TYR A 52 -9.60 -2.73 15.77
C TYR A 52 -9.08 -2.49 17.20
N GLU A 53 -7.78 -2.22 17.37
CA GLU A 53 -7.10 -2.10 18.67
C GLU A 53 -6.66 -0.67 19.00
N GLY A 54 -7.28 0.33 18.36
CA GLY A 54 -7.01 1.75 18.63
C GLY A 54 -7.26 2.18 20.07
#